data_AF-A0A3P7NL46-F1
#
_entry.id   AF-A0A3P7NL46-F1
#
_cell.length_a   1.000
_cell.length_b   1.000
_cell.length_c   1.000
_cell.angle_alpha   90.00
_cell.angle_beta   90.00
_cell.angle_gamma   90.00
#
_symmetry.space_group_name_H-M   'P 1'
#
loop_
_entity.id
_entity.type
_entity.pdbx_description
1 polymer ?
#
loop_
_entity_poly.entity_id
_entity_poly.type
_entity_poly.pdbx_seq_one_letter_code
_entity_poly.pdbx_strand_id
1 'polypeptide(L)'
;MKSDRWNWFYSPDVSASNRSPYYLDLTLIFIFFCFLERATDSGKPCIDWALILEICDALCETDDGPKDAIRAIRKRLTSSAGKDHLSVWYTLLLIEACVKNCGKRFQAQVANRDFLRDLIKLLLPKYDAPIQIQTKVLLMLKVS
;
A
#
# COMPACT_ATOMS: atom_id res chain seq x y z
N MET A 1 -24.12 -4.13 -13.53
CA MET A 1 -24.38 -4.35 -12.10
C MET A 1 -23.04 -4.39 -11.37
N LYS A 2 -22.63 -3.28 -10.75
CA LYS A 2 -21.45 -3.24 -9.88
C LYS A 2 -21.89 -3.82 -8.53
N SER A 3 -21.12 -4.78 -8.02
CA SER A 3 -21.45 -5.52 -6.80
C SER A 3 -21.25 -4.62 -5.58
N ASP A 4 -22.36 -4.19 -5.00
CA ASP A 4 -22.45 -3.37 -3.79
C ASP A 4 -22.16 -4.17 -2.51
N ARG A 5 -20.97 -4.77 -2.44
CA ARG A 5 -20.50 -5.47 -1.23
C ARG A 5 -20.21 -4.51 -0.07
N TRP A 6 -20.19 -3.20 -0.34
CA TRP A 6 -19.74 -2.16 0.58
C TRP A 6 -20.87 -1.47 1.37
N ASN A 7 -22.14 -1.64 0.97
CA ASN A 7 -23.25 -0.92 1.59
C ASN A 7 -23.60 -1.41 3.01
N TRP A 8 -23.17 -2.62 3.38
CA TRP A 8 -23.37 -3.16 4.73
C TRP A 8 -22.57 -2.42 5.83
N PHE A 9 -21.47 -1.77 5.48
CA PHE A 9 -20.61 -1.06 6.44
C PHE A 9 -21.13 0.34 6.82
N TYR A 10 -22.08 0.89 6.07
CA TYR A 10 -22.72 2.19 6.36
C TYR A 10 -24.02 2.07 7.17
N SER A 11 -24.42 0.85 7.58
CA SER A 11 -25.61 0.67 8.41
C SER A 11 -25.33 1.08 9.86
N PRO A 12 -26.09 2.04 10.43
CA PRO A 12 -25.86 2.58 11.77
C PRO A 12 -26.13 1.59 12.94
N ASP A 13 -26.58 0.36 12.65
CA ASP A 13 -27.11 -0.58 13.66
C ASP A 13 -26.15 -1.68 14.14
N VAL A 14 -24.85 -1.63 13.81
CA VAL A 14 -23.91 -2.67 14.29
C VAL A 14 -23.44 -2.37 15.72
N SER A 15 -24.21 -2.86 16.70
CA SER A 15 -23.91 -2.77 18.12
C SER A 15 -22.60 -3.47 18.49
N ALA A 16 -21.81 -2.83 19.35
CA ALA A 16 -20.43 -3.20 19.71
C ALA A 16 -20.23 -4.61 20.31
N SER A 17 -21.29 -5.28 20.76
CA SER A 17 -21.26 -6.50 21.57
C SER A 17 -21.14 -7.82 20.78
N ASN A 18 -21.24 -7.80 19.44
CA ASN A 18 -21.27 -9.03 18.63
C ASN A 18 -20.02 -9.24 17.73
N ARG A 19 -18.88 -8.63 18.09
CA ARG A 19 -17.65 -8.69 17.29
C ARG A 19 -16.84 -9.95 17.60
N SER A 20 -16.89 -10.92 16.69
CA SER A 20 -15.99 -12.09 16.68
C SER A 20 -14.52 -11.63 16.50
N PRO A 21 -13.52 -12.28 17.13
CA PRO A 21 -12.11 -11.82 17.13
C PRO A 21 -11.48 -11.63 15.74
N TYR A 22 -12.02 -12.27 14.70
CA TYR A 22 -11.59 -12.12 13.30
C TYR A 22 -12.08 -10.83 12.62
N TYR A 23 -13.05 -10.12 13.22
CA TYR A 23 -13.54 -8.84 12.68
C TYR A 23 -12.56 -7.69 12.91
N LEU A 24 -11.75 -7.73 13.96
CA LEU A 24 -10.72 -6.72 14.23
C LEU A 24 -9.61 -6.78 13.18
N ASP A 25 -9.22 -7.98 12.74
CA ASP A 25 -8.25 -8.21 11.66
C ASP A 25 -8.76 -7.70 10.30
N LEU A 26 -10.02 -8.02 9.95
CA LEU A 26 -10.65 -7.57 8.70
C LEU A 26 -10.92 -6.06 8.68
N THR A 27 -11.22 -5.43 9.82
CA THR A 27 -11.36 -3.97 9.90
C THR A 27 -10.01 -3.27 9.78
N LEU A 28 -8.93 -3.81 10.37
CA LEU A 28 -7.58 -3.23 10.21
C LEU A 28 -7.06 -3.34 8.78
N ILE A 29 -7.29 -4.46 8.10
CA ILE A 29 -6.97 -4.65 6.67
C ILE A 29 -7.74 -3.65 5.80
N PHE A 30 -9.01 -3.38 6.13
CA PHE A 30 -9.83 -2.42 5.39
C PHE A 30 -9.41 -0.97 5.62
N ILE A 31 -9.03 -0.64 6.86
CA ILE A 31 -8.46 0.65 7.24
C ILE A 31 -7.14 0.89 6.52
N PHE A 32 -6.24 -0.12 6.48
CA PHE A 32 -4.99 -0.03 5.73
C PHE A 32 -5.25 0.23 4.23
N PHE A 33 -6.21 -0.48 3.63
CA PHE A 33 -6.55 -0.30 2.21
C PHE A 33 -7.05 1.13 1.94
N CYS A 34 -7.91 1.66 2.81
CA CYS A 34 -8.41 3.03 2.72
C CYS A 34 -7.32 4.07 2.92
N PHE A 35 -6.43 3.88 3.91
CA PHE A 35 -5.31 4.78 4.16
C PHE A 35 -4.28 4.74 3.04
N LEU A 36 -3.98 3.57 2.47
CA LEU A 36 -3.11 3.46 1.30
C LEU A 36 -3.68 4.23 0.11
N GLU A 37 -4.96 4.06 -0.19
CA GLU A 37 -5.59 4.79 -1.30
C GLU A 37 -5.56 6.30 -1.08
N ARG A 38 -5.77 6.77 0.15
CA ARG A 38 -5.73 8.19 0.53
C ARG A 38 -4.30 8.76 0.58
N ALA A 39 -3.31 7.97 1.00
CA ALA A 39 -1.92 8.38 1.08
C ALA A 39 -1.27 8.47 -0.31
N THR A 40 -1.79 7.70 -1.25
CA THR A 40 -1.29 7.62 -2.63
C THR A 40 -2.19 8.33 -3.63
N ASP A 41 -3.18 9.09 -3.17
CA ASP A 41 -4.11 9.84 -4.00
C ASP A 41 -3.39 10.96 -4.78
N SER A 42 -3.48 10.91 -6.10
CA SER A 42 -2.89 11.91 -7.00
C SER A 42 -3.65 13.23 -7.02
N GLY A 43 -4.86 13.28 -6.44
CA GLY A 43 -5.58 14.52 -6.20
C GLY A 43 -4.92 15.42 -5.14
N LYS A 44 -3.99 14.88 -4.32
CA LYS A 44 -3.28 15.67 -3.30
C LYS A 44 -2.06 16.39 -3.90
N PRO A 45 -1.87 17.68 -3.57
CA PRO A 45 -0.75 18.47 -4.08
C PRO A 45 0.61 18.01 -3.54
N CYS A 46 0.61 17.33 -2.40
CA CYS A 46 1.80 16.80 -1.76
C CYS A 46 1.48 15.54 -0.95
N ILE A 47 2.53 14.80 -0.62
CA ILE A 47 2.41 13.59 0.19
C ILE A 47 2.04 13.91 1.64
N ASP A 48 1.19 13.07 2.22
CA ASP A 48 0.71 13.21 3.61
C ASP A 48 1.57 12.35 4.54
N TRP A 49 2.62 12.95 5.10
CA TRP A 49 3.57 12.23 5.95
C TRP A 49 2.95 11.73 7.26
N ALA A 50 1.98 12.46 7.81
CA ALA A 50 1.27 12.02 9.01
C ALA A 50 0.53 10.71 8.75
N LEU A 51 -0.17 10.64 7.62
CA LEU A 51 -0.88 9.42 7.20
C LEU A 51 0.09 8.26 6.89
N ILE A 52 1.26 8.54 6.32
CA ILE A 52 2.28 7.50 6.09
C ILE A 52 2.78 6.88 7.41
N LEU A 53 3.00 7.70 8.43
CA LEU A 53 3.45 7.21 9.73
C LEU A 53 2.34 6.40 10.44
N GLU A 54 1.09 6.86 10.36
CA GLU A 54 -0.06 6.11 10.87
C GLU A 54 -0.18 4.73 10.19
N ILE A 55 0.08 4.65 8.88
CA ILE A 55 0.16 3.38 8.16
C ILE A 55 1.31 2.49 8.68
N CYS A 56 2.48 3.07 8.95
CA CYS A 56 3.63 2.33 9.47
C CYS A 56 3.34 1.73 10.86
N ASP A 57 2.65 2.49 11.72
CA ASP A 57 2.26 2.03 13.06
C ASP A 57 1.27 0.87 12.96
N ALA A 58 0.19 1.03 12.19
CA ALA A 58 -0.81 -0.01 11.97
C ALA A 58 -0.21 -1.30 11.37
N LEU A 59 0.81 -1.18 10.53
CA LEU A 59 1.52 -2.33 9.96
C LEU A 59 2.31 -3.13 10.99
N CYS A 60 2.81 -2.47 12.03
CA CYS A 60 3.62 -3.10 13.06
C CYS A 60 2.77 -3.79 14.14
N GLU A 61 1.49 -3.43 14.26
CA GLU A 61 0.58 -3.96 15.28
C GLU A 61 0.15 -5.42 15.03
N THR A 62 0.19 -5.89 13.78
CA THR A 62 -0.32 -7.21 13.41
C THR A 62 0.73 -8.12 12.80
N ASP A 63 0.60 -9.42 13.05
CA ASP A 63 1.57 -10.41 12.59
C ASP A 63 1.54 -10.60 11.05
N ASP A 64 0.36 -10.51 10.46
CA ASP A 64 0.14 -10.67 9.00
C ASP A 64 0.08 -9.35 8.24
N GLY A 65 0.06 -8.20 8.94
CA GLY A 65 0.03 -6.85 8.35
C GLY A 65 1.02 -6.63 7.20
N PRO A 66 2.31 -6.99 7.34
CA PRO A 66 3.28 -6.85 6.26
C PRO A 66 2.94 -7.61 4.98
N LYS A 67 2.33 -8.79 5.08
CA LYS A 67 1.96 -9.61 3.90
C LYS A 67 0.80 -8.97 3.15
N ASP A 68 -0.23 -8.54 3.87
CA ASP A 68 -1.42 -7.93 3.28
C ASP A 68 -1.13 -6.55 2.71
N ALA A 69 -0.26 -5.78 3.36
CA ALA A 69 0.21 -4.52 2.83
C ALA A 69 0.89 -4.66 1.48
N ILE A 70 1.80 -5.64 1.34
CA ILE A 70 2.49 -5.86 0.06
C ILE A 70 1.53 -6.33 -1.04
N ARG A 71 0.46 -7.06 -0.71
CA ARG A 71 -0.61 -7.37 -1.68
C ARG A 71 -1.33 -6.11 -2.14
N ALA A 72 -1.71 -5.23 -1.23
CA ALA A 72 -2.40 -3.98 -1.55
C ALA A 72 -1.51 -2.98 -2.31
N ILE A 73 -0.25 -2.80 -1.88
CA ILE A 73 0.76 -1.97 -2.55
C ILE A 73 0.97 -2.43 -4.00
N ARG A 74 1.13 -3.74 -4.20
CA ARG A 74 1.29 -4.32 -5.55
C ARG A 74 0.08 -4.05 -6.44
N LYS A 75 -1.13 -4.17 -5.87
CA LYS A 75 -2.37 -3.85 -6.59
C LYS A 75 -2.41 -2.36 -6.98
N ARG A 76 -2.01 -1.44 -6.10
CA ARG A 76 -1.95 0.00 -6.40
C ARG A 76 -0.92 0.32 -7.47
N LEU A 77 0.30 -0.20 -7.36
CA LEU A 77 1.35 -0.01 -8.36
C LEU A 77 0.90 -0.51 -9.74
N THR A 78 0.32 -1.70 -9.82
CA THR A 78 -0.14 -2.28 -11.09
C THR A 78 -1.35 -1.55 -11.68
N SER A 79 -2.27 -1.05 -10.85
CA SER A 79 -3.42 -0.28 -11.32
C SER A 79 -3.05 1.10 -11.85
N SER A 80 -2.03 1.73 -11.27
CA SER A 80 -1.59 3.10 -11.58
C SER A 80 -0.48 3.15 -12.63
N ALA A 81 0.25 2.06 -12.87
CA ALA A 81 1.34 2.01 -13.85
C ALA A 81 0.89 2.44 -15.25
N GLY A 82 1.58 3.45 -15.81
CA GLY A 82 1.27 4.03 -17.12
C GLY A 82 -0.01 4.85 -17.21
N LYS A 83 -0.69 5.11 -16.07
CA LYS A 83 -1.93 5.90 -16.01
C LYS A 83 -1.81 7.10 -15.07
N ASP A 84 -1.18 6.88 -13.92
CA ASP A 84 -1.06 7.87 -12.86
C ASP A 84 0.31 7.73 -12.19
N HIS A 85 1.28 8.46 -12.75
CA HIS A 85 2.65 8.45 -12.27
C HIS A 85 2.79 9.07 -10.87
N LEU A 86 1.92 10.00 -10.49
CA LEU A 86 1.95 10.63 -9.17
C LEU A 86 1.53 9.63 -8.09
N SER A 87 0.47 8.86 -8.34
CA SER A 87 0.08 7.73 -7.47
C SER A 87 1.22 6.71 -7.31
N VAL A 88 1.91 6.38 -8.39
CA VAL A 88 3.06 5.46 -8.36
C VAL A 88 4.17 6.04 -7.48
N TRP A 89 4.51 7.33 -7.67
CA TRP A 89 5.53 8.02 -6.87
C TRP A 89 5.21 8.01 -5.38
N TYR A 90 3.99 8.38 -4.99
CA TYR A 90 3.56 8.34 -3.59
C TYR A 90 3.57 6.92 -3.02
N THR A 91 3.21 5.92 -3.82
CA THR A 91 3.28 4.51 -3.40
C THR A 91 4.74 4.08 -3.14
N LEU A 92 5.70 4.52 -3.96
CA LEU A 92 7.12 4.22 -3.73
C LEU A 92 7.66 4.89 -2.47
N LEU A 93 7.23 6.12 -2.16
CA LEU A 93 7.58 6.81 -0.92
C LEU A 93 6.99 6.12 0.32
N LEU A 94 5.75 5.63 0.23
CA LEU A 94 5.14 4.83 1.29
C LEU A 94 5.96 3.56 1.56
N ILE A 95 6.37 2.82 0.53
CA ILE A 95 7.19 1.60 0.71
C ILE A 95 8.52 1.95 1.38
N GLU A 96 9.18 3.03 0.97
CA GLU A 96 10.43 3.47 1.59
C GLU A 96 10.24 3.78 3.08
N ALA A 97 9.17 4.48 3.45
CA ALA A 97 8.86 4.76 4.85
C ALA A 97 8.62 3.47 5.64
N CYS A 98 7.84 2.52 5.10
CA CYS A 98 7.60 1.25 5.76
C CYS A 98 8.88 0.40 5.90
N VAL A 99 9.79 0.43 4.92
CA VAL A 99 11.11 -0.24 5.00
C VAL A 99 11.95 0.32 6.15
N LYS A 100 11.89 1.64 6.38
CA LYS A 100 12.64 2.32 7.45
C LYS A 100 12.03 2.13 8.84
N ASN A 101 10.70 2.02 8.94
CA ASN A 101 9.99 2.03 10.22
C ASN A 101 9.50 0.65 10.69
N CYS A 102 9.16 -0.29 9.79
CA CYS A 102 8.48 -1.54 10.16
C CYS A 102 9.41 -2.75 10.36
N GLY A 103 10.72 -2.53 10.35
CA GLY A 103 11.73 -3.55 10.64
C GLY A 103 11.78 -4.74 9.66
N LYS A 104 12.41 -5.84 10.10
CA LYS A 104 12.79 -6.99 9.25
C LYS A 104 11.61 -7.71 8.61
N ARG A 105 10.43 -7.72 9.24
CA ARG A 105 9.24 -8.45 8.73
C ARG A 105 8.73 -7.85 7.43
N PHE A 106 8.65 -6.52 7.36
CA PHE A 106 8.26 -5.81 6.14
C PHE A 106 9.39 -5.84 5.10
N GLN A 107 10.64 -5.64 5.52
CA GLN A 107 11.81 -5.74 4.65
C GLN A 107 11.87 -7.09 3.92
N ALA A 108 11.60 -8.20 4.61
CA ALA A 108 11.57 -9.53 3.99
C ALA A 108 10.48 -9.67 2.91
N GLN A 109 9.36 -8.98 3.04
CA GLN A 109 8.32 -8.98 2.00
C GLN A 109 8.70 -8.12 0.78
N VAL A 110 9.39 -6.99 1.00
CA VAL A 110 9.90 -6.13 -0.09
C VAL A 110 11.06 -6.80 -0.83
N ALA A 111 11.96 -7.48 -0.12
CA ALA A 111 13.08 -8.23 -0.70
C ALA A 111 12.65 -9.54 -1.38
N ASN A 112 11.35 -9.86 -1.39
CA ASN A 112 10.85 -11.04 -2.07
C ASN A 112 11.00 -10.91 -3.59
N ARG A 113 11.57 -11.93 -4.23
CA ARG A 113 11.80 -11.98 -5.69
C ARG A 113 10.55 -11.68 -6.51
N ASP A 114 9.37 -12.09 -6.07
CA ASP A 114 8.12 -11.82 -6.78
C ASP A 114 7.79 -10.33 -6.77
N PHE A 115 7.97 -9.68 -5.62
CA PHE A 115 7.74 -8.25 -5.48
C PHE A 115 8.78 -7.43 -6.27
N LEU A 116 10.06 -7.81 -6.19
CA LEU A 116 11.13 -7.17 -6.96
C LEU A 116 10.88 -7.29 -8.47
N ARG A 117 10.38 -8.44 -8.96
CA ARG A 117 9.97 -8.60 -10.36
C ARG A 117 8.85 -7.65 -10.75
N ASP A 118 7.88 -7.43 -9.87
CA ASP A 118 6.81 -6.47 -10.11
C ASP A 118 7.31 -5.02 -10.14
N LEU A 119 8.29 -4.66 -9.31
CA LEU A 119 8.95 -3.35 -9.39
C LEU A 119 9.71 -3.18 -10.72
N ILE A 120 10.44 -4.19 -11.17
CA ILE A 120 11.15 -4.16 -12.46
C ILE A 120 10.16 -3.95 -13.63
N LYS A 121 8.95 -4.53 -13.56
CA LYS A 121 7.93 -4.32 -14.59
C LYS A 121 7.55 -2.85 -14.76
N LEU A 122 7.62 -2.03 -13.69
CA LEU A 122 7.33 -0.58 -13.78
C LEU A 122 8.31 0.17 -14.68
N LEU A 123 9.51 -0.38 -14.91
CA LEU A 123 10.53 0.18 -15.80
C LEU A 123 10.33 -0.21 -17.27
N LEU A 124 9.33 -1.04 -17.59
CA LEU A 124 9.07 -1.42 -18.97
C LEU A 124 8.68 -0.19 -19.79
N PRO A 125 9.18 -0.04 -21.04
CA PRO A 125 8.91 1.13 -21.89
C PRO A 125 7.42 1.44 -22.06
N LYS A 126 6.56 0.41 -22.04
CA LYS A 126 5.10 0.55 -22.16
C LYS A 126 4.44 1.41 -21.06
N TYR A 127 5.09 1.59 -19.91
CA TYR A 127 4.55 2.40 -18.81
C TYR A 127 5.07 3.84 -18.81
N ASP A 128 6.04 4.15 -19.68
CA ASP A 128 6.63 5.48 -19.86
C ASP A 128 6.90 6.21 -18.53
N ALA A 129 7.52 5.50 -17.58
CA ALA A 129 7.71 6.00 -16.24
C ALA A 129 8.70 7.18 -16.24
N PRO A 130 8.42 8.31 -15.59
CA PRO A 130 9.35 9.43 -15.46
C PRO A 130 10.67 9.02 -14.83
N ILE A 131 11.74 9.74 -15.16
CA ILE A 131 13.11 9.44 -14.68
C ILE A 131 13.17 9.34 -13.15
N GLN A 132 12.43 10.16 -12.42
CA GLN A 132 12.41 10.11 -10.95
C GLN A 132 11.91 8.76 -10.43
N ILE A 133 10.83 8.23 -11.02
CA ILE A 133 10.28 6.91 -10.66
C ILE A 133 11.28 5.82 -11.01
N GLN A 134 11.91 5.89 -12.19
CA GLN A 134 12.90 4.91 -12.61
C GLN A 134 14.10 4.88 -11.63
N THR A 135 14.66 6.03 -11.31
CA THR A 135 15.75 6.16 -10.34
C THR A 135 15.34 5.62 -8.98
N LYS A 136 14.13 5.93 -8.50
CA LYS A 136 13.65 5.44 -7.21
C LYS A 136 13.53 3.93 -7.16
N VAL A 137 12.94 3.31 -8.18
CA VAL A 137 12.83 1.85 -8.28
C VAL A 137 14.21 1.21 -8.29
N LEU A 138 15.16 1.73 -9.09
CA LEU A 138 16.53 1.22 -9.14
C LEU A 138 17.24 1.33 -7.77
N LEU A 139 17.03 2.41 -7.04
CA LEU A 139 17.56 2.57 -5.68
C LEU A 139 16.98 1.53 -4.72
N MET A 140 15.67 1.25 -4.78
CA MET A 140 15.04 0.24 -3.94
C MET A 140 15.56 -1.18 -4.25
N LEU A 141 15.81 -1.50 -5.51
CA LEU A 141 16.41 -2.78 -5.92
C LEU A 141 17.85 -2.95 -5.41
N LYS A 142 18.62 -1.86 -5.30
CA LYS A 142 20.02 -1.89 -4.85
C LYS A 142 20.17 -2.05 -3.33
N VAL A 143 19.13 -1.70 -2.57
CA VAL A 143 19.11 -1.74 -1.09
C VAL A 143 18.55 -3.07 -0.57
N SER A 144 17.96 -3.90 -1.44
CA SER A 144 17.32 -5.18 -1.11
C SER A 144 18.30 -6.35 -1.10
#